data_AF-A0A535TC03-F1
#
_entry.id   AF-A0A535TC03-F1
#
_cell.length_a   1.000
_cell.length_b   1.000
_cell.length_c   1.000
_cell.angle_alpha   90.00
_cell.angle_beta   90.00
_cell.angle_gamma   90.00
#
_symmetry.space_group_name_H-M   'P 1'
#
loop_
_entity.id
_entity.type
_entity.pdbx_description
1 polymer ?
#
loop_
_entity_poly.entity_id
_entity_poly.type
_entity_poly.pdbx_seq_one_letter_code
_entity_poly.pdbx_strand_id
1 'polypeptide(L)'
;MATARSEADMRSLDRARMYTIFKPLDPEEQLPREQVLAAKRFRSVGRWELAGAIWLPLLVAIMVLGEWANAPASMALAAVALTFLALLAFALLGDRRLRLK
;
A
#
# COMPACT_ATOMS: atom_id res chain seq x y z
N MET A 1 -3.94 -56.60 -28.84
CA MET A 1 -4.33 -55.52 -29.77
C MET A 1 -3.55 -54.27 -29.34
N ALA A 2 -2.40 -54.05 -29.96
CA ALA A 2 -1.45 -53.02 -29.52
C ALA A 2 -1.83 -51.67 -30.15
N THR A 3 -2.20 -50.69 -29.33
CA THR A 3 -2.44 -49.31 -29.76
C THR A 3 -1.10 -48.65 -30.06
N ALA A 4 -0.71 -48.64 -31.34
CA ALA A 4 0.37 -47.79 -31.84
C ALA A 4 -0.05 -46.33 -31.65
N ARG A 5 0.38 -45.71 -30.54
CA ARG A 5 0.25 -44.26 -30.34
C ARG A 5 1.12 -43.57 -31.40
N SER A 6 0.45 -42.96 -32.38
CA SER A 6 1.06 -42.19 -33.44
C SER A 6 1.90 -41.06 -32.84
N GLU A 7 3.13 -40.90 -33.34
CA GLU A 7 4.05 -39.78 -33.05
C GLU A 7 3.37 -38.40 -33.14
N ALA A 8 2.30 -38.28 -33.94
CA ALA A 8 1.50 -37.08 -34.11
C ALA A 8 0.75 -36.60 -32.85
N ASP A 9 0.54 -37.47 -31.85
CA ASP A 9 -0.14 -37.15 -30.59
C ASP A 9 0.82 -36.57 -29.53
N MET A 10 2.14 -36.60 -29.79
CA MET A 10 3.18 -35.95 -28.99
C MET A 10 3.45 -34.49 -29.45
N ARG A 11 2.41 -33.81 -29.92
CA ARG A 11 2.44 -32.40 -30.39
C ARG A 11 2.80 -31.38 -29.31
N SER A 12 2.95 -31.79 -28.05
CA SER A 12 3.43 -30.95 -26.95
C SER A 12 4.96 -30.79 -26.91
N LEU A 13 5.71 -31.56 -27.71
CA LEU A 13 7.18 -31.53 -27.77
C LEU A 13 7.70 -31.23 -29.17
N ASP A 14 7.00 -30.38 -29.93
CA ASP A 14 7.54 -29.83 -31.17
C ASP A 14 8.76 -28.95 -30.83
N ARG A 15 9.96 -29.46 -31.12
CA ARG A 15 11.25 -28.86 -30.72
C ARG A 15 11.38 -27.41 -31.17
N ALA A 16 10.78 -27.06 -32.32
CA ALA A 16 10.74 -25.70 -32.85
C ALA A 16 9.89 -24.75 -31.99
N ARG A 17 8.80 -25.24 -31.38
CA ARG A 17 7.96 -24.46 -30.45
C ARG A 17 8.51 -24.47 -29.02
N MET A 18 9.31 -25.46 -28.66
CA MET A 18 9.94 -25.52 -27.33
C MET A 18 10.83 -24.29 -27.08
N TYR A 19 11.58 -23.82 -28.08
CA TYR A 19 12.44 -22.63 -27.96
C TYR A 19 11.66 -21.30 -27.95
N THR A 20 10.41 -21.28 -28.39
CA THR A 20 9.56 -20.08 -28.27
C THR A 20 8.79 -20.05 -26.95
N ILE A 21 8.42 -21.21 -26.42
CA ILE A 21 7.77 -21.35 -25.10
C ILE A 21 8.79 -21.11 -23.96
N PHE A 22 10.03 -21.58 -24.13
CA PHE A 22 11.15 -21.33 -23.21
C PHE A 22 12.13 -20.30 -23.79
N LYS A 23 11.61 -19.22 -24.39
CA LYS A 23 12.46 -18.08 -24.72
C LYS A 23 13.25 -17.70 -23.46
N PRO A 24 14.58 -17.58 -23.51
CA PRO A 24 15.38 -17.25 -22.34
C PRO A 24 14.80 -15.97 -21.72
N LEU A 25 14.57 -16.04 -20.41
CA LEU A 25 14.03 -14.94 -19.63
C LEU A 25 14.91 -13.72 -19.90
N ASP A 26 14.30 -12.63 -20.40
CA ASP A 26 15.03 -11.41 -20.71
C ASP A 26 15.68 -10.91 -19.41
N PRO A 27 17.02 -10.81 -19.33
CA PRO A 27 17.70 -10.41 -18.10
C PRO A 27 17.35 -8.99 -17.66
N GLU A 28 16.80 -8.18 -18.56
CA GLU A 28 16.35 -6.81 -18.28
C GLU A 28 14.86 -6.75 -17.87
N GLU A 29 14.13 -7.85 -17.98
CA GLU A 29 12.70 -7.91 -17.61
C GLU A 29 12.54 -8.19 -16.11
N GLN A 30 11.97 -7.21 -15.39
CA GLN A 30 11.73 -7.35 -13.96
C GLN A 30 10.78 -8.51 -13.67
N LEU A 31 11.21 -9.40 -12.78
CA LEU A 31 10.41 -10.55 -12.42
C LEU A 31 9.10 -10.10 -11.74
N PRO A 32 7.97 -10.80 -11.96
CA PRO A 32 6.70 -10.45 -11.30
C PRO A 32 6.81 -10.31 -9.78
N ARG A 33 7.68 -11.11 -9.15
CA ARG A 33 7.97 -11.03 -7.70
C ARG A 33 8.66 -9.71 -7.31
N GLU A 34 9.54 -9.19 -8.15
CA GLU A 34 10.27 -7.94 -7.94
C GLU A 34 9.33 -6.75 -8.12
N GLN A 35 8.40 -6.84 -9.07
CA GLN A 35 7.33 -5.85 -9.25
C GLN A 35 6.41 -5.78 -8.01
N VAL A 36 6.03 -6.93 -7.43
CA VAL A 36 5.23 -6.97 -6.19
C VAL A 36 6.00 -6.43 -4.99
N LEU A 37 7.29 -6.74 -4.87
CA LEU A 37 8.16 -6.22 -3.80
C LEU A 37 8.36 -4.71 -3.93
N ALA A 38 8.54 -4.21 -5.15
CA ALA A 38 8.62 -2.78 -5.43
C ALA A 38 7.28 -2.08 -5.09
N ALA A 39 6.15 -2.65 -5.49
CA ALA A 39 4.83 -2.12 -5.18
C ALA A 39 4.55 -2.06 -3.67
N LYS A 40 5.00 -3.06 -2.89
CA LYS A 40 4.91 -3.02 -1.42
C LYS A 40 5.80 -1.95 -0.80
N ARG A 41 7.00 -1.73 -1.35
CA ARG A 41 7.96 -0.74 -0.84
C ARG A 41 7.46 0.70 -0.99
N PHE A 42 6.65 0.97 -2.03
CA PHE A 42 6.09 2.29 -2.30
C PHE A 42 4.60 2.41 -1.97
N ARG A 43 4.09 1.65 -1.00
CA ARG A 43 2.73 1.91 -0.51
C ARG A 43 2.73 3.25 0.22
N SER A 44 2.27 4.29 -0.46
CA SER A 44 2.10 5.61 0.14
C SER A 44 1.09 5.48 1.29
N VAL A 45 1.51 5.91 2.48
CA VAL A 45 0.64 5.94 3.66
C VAL A 45 -0.55 6.84 3.32
N GLY A 46 -1.76 6.30 3.42
CA GLY A 46 -2.97 7.04 3.13
C GLY A 46 -3.11 8.23 4.09
N ARG A 47 -3.76 9.31 3.66
CA ARG A 47 -3.98 10.49 4.55
C ARG A 47 -4.75 10.12 5.82
N TRP A 48 -5.64 9.13 5.73
CA TRP A 48 -6.34 8.53 6.86
C TRP A 48 -5.40 7.80 7.82
N GLU A 49 -4.49 6.98 7.29
CA GLU A 49 -3.48 6.27 8.08
C GLU A 49 -2.54 7.27 8.77
N LEU A 50 -2.16 8.34 8.08
CA LEU A 50 -1.30 9.40 8.60
C LEU A 50 -2.00 10.23 9.67
N ALA A 51 -3.28 10.60 9.47
CA ALA A 51 -4.07 11.30 10.48
C ALA A 51 -4.26 10.45 11.74
N GLY A 52 -4.52 9.15 11.58
CA GLY A 52 -4.61 8.20 12.70
C GLY A 52 -3.28 8.01 13.42
N ALA A 53 -2.17 7.88 12.69
CA ALA A 53 -0.84 7.71 13.26
C ALA A 53 -0.39 8.94 14.06
N ILE A 54 -0.74 10.15 13.61
CA ILE A 54 -0.41 11.41 14.30
C ILE A 54 -1.33 11.67 15.50
N TRP A 55 -2.55 11.13 15.51
CA TRP A 55 -3.52 11.40 16.57
C TRP A 55 -3.03 11.02 17.98
N LEU A 56 -2.53 9.79 18.14
CA LEU A 56 -2.03 9.30 19.43
C LEU A 56 -0.88 10.12 20.02
N PRO A 57 0.23 10.39 19.29
CA PRO A 57 1.30 11.21 19.82
C PRO A 57 0.84 12.65 20.12
N LEU A 58 -0.10 13.17 19.34
CA LEU A 58 -0.66 14.51 19.59
C LEU A 58 -1.50 14.55 20.88
N LEU A 59 -2.29 13.50 21.15
CA LEU A 59 -3.05 13.38 22.39
C LEU A 59 -2.13 13.37 23.61
N VAL A 60 -1.06 12.59 23.55
CA VAL A 60 -0.05 12.54 24.63
C VAL A 60 0.61 13.91 24.80
N ALA A 61 0.97 14.58 23.71
CA ALA A 61 1.55 15.92 23.78
C ALA A 61 0.62 16.94 24.44
N ILE A 62 -0.69 16.91 24.12
CA ILE A 62 -1.69 17.80 24.75
C ILE A 62 -1.78 17.55 26.25
N MET A 63 -1.76 16.29 26.68
CA MET A 63 -1.79 15.95 28.11
C MET A 63 -0.53 16.44 28.83
N VAL A 64 0.66 16.14 28.29
CA VAL A 64 1.94 16.56 28.90
C VAL A 64 2.05 18.08 28.97
N LEU A 65 1.70 18.78 27.88
CA LEU A 65 1.72 20.24 27.84
C LEU A 65 0.67 20.85 28.77
N GLY A 66 -0.50 20.23 28.87
CA GLY A 66 -1.57 20.67 29.77
C GLY A 66 -1.13 20.62 31.23
N GLU A 67 -0.53 19.51 31.65
CA GLU A 67 0.03 19.34 33.00
C GLU A 67 1.17 20.34 33.26
N TRP A 68 2.11 20.50 32.32
CA TRP A 68 3.20 21.49 32.44
C TRP A 68 2.69 22.93 32.57
N ALA A 69 1.60 23.26 31.88
CA ALA A 69 0.98 24.58 31.93
C ALA A 69 0.00 24.75 33.11
N ASN A 70 -0.21 23.73 33.96
CA ASN A 70 -1.30 23.68 34.95
C ASN A 70 -2.66 24.10 34.34
N ALA A 71 -2.90 23.67 33.10
CA ALA A 71 -4.10 24.03 32.37
C ALA A 71 -5.34 23.33 32.96
N PRO A 72 -6.49 24.01 33.04
CA PRO A 72 -7.72 23.36 33.50
C PRO A 72 -8.14 22.27 32.50
N ALA A 73 -8.76 21.20 33.01
CA ALA A 73 -9.16 20.05 32.21
C ALA A 73 -10.07 20.42 31.02
N SER A 74 -10.90 21.46 31.15
CA SER A 74 -11.74 21.97 30.08
C SER A 74 -10.93 22.50 28.89
N MET A 75 -9.76 23.08 29.13
CA MET A 75 -8.87 23.60 28.10
C MET A 75 -8.15 22.46 27.36
N ALA A 76 -7.72 21.43 28.10
CA ALA A 76 -7.18 20.21 27.51
C ALA A 76 -8.24 19.49 26.63
N LEU A 77 -9.48 19.39 27.11
CA LEU A 77 -10.59 18.84 26.35
C LEU A 77 -10.84 19.62 25.04
N ALA A 78 -10.83 20.95 25.12
CA ALA A 78 -10.98 21.81 23.94
C ALA A 78 -9.85 21.60 22.93
N ALA A 79 -8.60 21.49 23.41
CA ALA A 79 -7.44 21.23 22.55
C ALA A 79 -7.54 19.86 21.85
N VAL A 80 -7.94 18.81 22.57
CA VAL A 80 -8.21 17.48 22.00
C VAL A 80 -9.31 17.55 20.94
N ALA A 81 -10.44 18.19 21.24
CA ALA A 81 -11.56 18.29 20.29
C ALA A 81 -11.16 19.04 19.01
N LEU A 82 -10.47 20.18 19.15
CA LEU A 82 -10.02 20.98 18.01
C LEU A 82 -9.01 20.24 17.14
N THR A 83 -8.03 19.59 17.75
CA THR A 83 -7.03 18.81 17.01
C THR A 83 -7.65 17.60 16.31
N PHE A 84 -8.61 16.93 16.95
CA PHE A 84 -9.36 15.84 16.33
C PHE A 84 -10.11 16.32 15.08
N LEU A 85 -10.87 17.42 15.21
CA LEU A 85 -11.62 17.99 14.09
C LEU A 85 -10.71 18.44 12.95
N ALA A 86 -9.54 19.02 13.27
CA ALA A 86 -8.56 19.43 12.27
C ALA A 86 -8.00 18.22 11.49
N LEU A 87 -7.65 17.13 12.17
CA LEU A 87 -7.16 15.91 11.55
C LEU A 87 -8.26 15.19 10.75
N LEU A 88 -9.49 15.19 11.25
CA LEU A 88 -10.65 14.66 10.55
C LEU A 88 -10.92 15.45 9.26
N ALA A 89 -10.92 16.78 9.34
CA ALA A 89 -11.05 17.65 8.18
C ALA A 89 -9.91 17.40 7.18
N PHE A 90 -8.66 17.27 7.64
CA PHE A 90 -7.51 16.95 6.79
C PHE A 90 -7.67 15.60 6.06
N ALA A 91 -8.15 14.58 6.75
CA ALA A 91 -8.42 13.27 6.17
C ALA A 91 -9.52 13.34 5.09
N LEU A 92 -10.61 14.08 5.36
CA LEU A 92 -11.75 14.22 4.44
C LEU A 92 -11.48 15.12 3.23
N LEU A 93 -10.74 16.22 3.39
CA LEU A 93 -10.46 17.16 2.29
C LEU A 93 -9.49 16.59 1.25
N GLY A 94 -8.70 15.59 1.64
CA GLY A 94 -7.65 15.04 0.79
C GLY A 94 -8.14 14.26 -0.42
N ASP A 95 -9.29 13.59 -0.31
CA ASP A 95 -9.89 12.83 -1.42
C ASP A 95 -10.34 13.71 -2.58
N ARG A 96 -10.73 14.96 -2.30
CA ARG A 96 -11.27 15.87 -3.34
C ARG A 96 -10.21 16.40 -4.30
N ARG A 97 -8.93 16.48 -3.89
CA ARG A 97 -7.86 17.04 -4.73
C ARG A 97 -7.24 16.04 -5.71
N LEU A 98 -7.37 14.73 -5.48
CA LEU A 98 -6.82 13.70 -6.37
C LEU A 98 -7.74 13.35 -7.56
N ARG A 99 -8.98 13.84 -7.55
CA ARG A 99 -10.00 13.56 -8.60
C ARG A 99 -10.04 14.61 -9.73
N LEU A 100 -9.16 15.61 -9.69
CA LEU A 100 -9.10 16.74 -10.64
C LEU A 100 -7.83 16.72 -11.52
N LYS A 101 -7.17 15.57 -11.67
CA LYS A 101 -6.09 15.38 -12.65
C LYS A 101 -6.39 14.18 -13.53
#